data_AF-A0A4R5E9B5-F1
#
_entry.id   AF-A0A4R5E9B5-F1
#
_cell.length_a   1.000
_cell.length_b   1.000
_cell.length_c   1.000
_cell.angle_alpha   90.00
_cell.angle_beta   90.00
_cell.angle_gamma   90.00
#
_symmetry.space_group_name_H-M   'P 1'
#
loop_
_entity.id
_entity.type
_entity.pdbx_description
1 polymer ?
#
loop_
_entity_poly.entity_id
_entity_poly.type
_entity_poly.pdbx_seq_one_letter_code
_entity_poly.pdbx_strand_id
1 'polypeptide(L)'
;MRHLAGLLLGLVVTAAVLAGGGWAVHQAVGGPVATAPDSQTLWIALGSMAAVGLVVGLVVAGRVSPLATFLPSMVLLAWTVVYALDVNRALSFVPDEPSMHQLVREAGAGARTLLTTGVFALLGVALFIPVLMPSRWSRGDDDDLDEEYETTPERSYY
;
A
#
# COMPACT_ATOMS: atom_id res chain seq x y z
N MET A 1 11.49 16.57 8.62
CA MET A 1 10.66 16.35 7.41
C MET A 1 10.61 14.89 6.94
N ARG A 2 11.65 14.07 7.16
CA ARG A 2 11.72 12.65 6.75
C ARG A 2 10.57 11.73 7.23
N HIS A 3 10.00 11.98 8.42
CA HIS A 3 8.84 11.21 8.92
C HIS A 3 7.54 11.54 8.19
N LEU A 4 7.35 12.80 7.78
CA LEU A 4 6.15 13.26 7.07
C LEU A 4 6.14 12.71 5.64
N ALA A 5 7.31 12.63 5.00
CA ALA A 5 7.47 11.97 3.70
C ALA A 5 7.10 10.47 3.76
N GLY A 6 7.53 9.77 4.82
CA GLY A 6 7.16 8.37 5.04
C GLY A 6 5.64 8.19 5.21
N LEU A 7 5.00 9.08 5.96
CA LEU A 7 3.54 9.05 6.16
C LEU A 7 2.78 9.33 4.84
N LEU A 8 3.19 10.35 4.09
CA LEU A 8 2.59 10.65 2.78
C LEU A 8 2.74 9.49 1.82
N LEU A 9 3.92 8.86 1.77
CA LEU A 9 4.13 7.68 0.95
C LEU A 9 3.23 6.53 1.39
N GLY A 10 3.10 6.27 2.70
CA GLY A 10 2.18 5.25 3.21
C GLY A 10 0.73 5.52 2.82
N LEU A 11 0.31 6.78 2.79
CA LEU A 11 -1.01 7.18 2.33
C LEU A 11 -1.20 6.93 0.83
N VAL A 12 -0.19 7.25 0.02
CA VAL A 12 -0.17 6.96 -1.43
C VAL A 12 -0.25 5.45 -1.67
N VAL A 13 0.52 4.64 -0.94
CA VAL A 13 0.47 3.17 -1.05
C VAL A 13 -0.91 2.65 -0.66
N THR A 14 -1.49 3.15 0.42
CA THR A 14 -2.82 2.76 0.88
C THR A 14 -3.88 3.08 -0.20
N ALA A 15 -3.84 4.29 -0.75
CA ALA A 15 -4.74 4.71 -1.83
C ALA A 15 -4.52 3.87 -3.10
N ALA A 16 -3.27 3.60 -3.48
CA ALA A 16 -2.95 2.78 -4.64
C ALA A 16 -3.49 1.35 -4.50
N VAL A 17 -3.34 0.74 -3.33
CA VAL A 17 -3.85 -0.62 -3.07
C VAL A 17 -5.37 -0.65 -3.03
N LEU A 18 -6.02 0.24 -2.26
CA LEU A 18 -7.46 0.23 -2.08
C LEU A 18 -8.21 0.68 -3.33
N ALA A 19 -7.83 1.83 -3.90
CA ALA A 19 -8.50 2.37 -5.07
C ALA A 19 -8.00 1.72 -6.36
N GLY A 20 -6.69 1.75 -6.59
CA GLY A 20 -6.09 1.19 -7.81
C GLY A 20 -6.22 -0.33 -7.88
N GLY A 21 -5.84 -1.03 -6.81
CA GLY A 21 -5.95 -2.48 -6.73
C GLY A 21 -7.40 -2.96 -6.72
N GLY A 22 -8.27 -2.31 -5.94
CA GLY A 22 -9.70 -2.59 -5.93
C GLY A 22 -10.32 -2.42 -7.32
N TRP A 23 -10.10 -1.27 -7.96
CA TRP A 23 -10.66 -1.02 -9.29
C TRP A 23 -10.14 -2.04 -10.32
N ALA A 24 -8.83 -2.31 -10.33
CA ALA A 24 -8.24 -3.25 -11.26
C ALA A 24 -8.83 -4.66 -11.13
N VAL A 25 -9.01 -5.14 -9.90
CA VAL A 25 -9.62 -6.44 -9.62
C VAL A 25 -11.07 -6.48 -10.09
N HIS A 26 -11.84 -5.43 -9.82
CA HIS A 26 -13.23 -5.35 -10.29
C HIS A 26 -13.33 -5.48 -11.81
N GLN A 27 -12.47 -4.76 -12.54
CA GLN A 27 -12.43 -4.82 -14.00
C GLN A 27 -11.97 -6.19 -14.51
N ALA A 28 -10.96 -6.80 -13.87
CA ALA A 28 -10.43 -8.10 -14.27
C ALA A 28 -11.43 -9.25 -14.06
N VAL A 29 -12.29 -9.14 -13.05
CA VAL A 29 -13.31 -10.16 -12.72
C VAL A 29 -14.62 -9.96 -13.51
N GLY A 30 -14.74 -8.89 -14.30
CA GLY A 30 -15.88 -8.64 -15.19
C GLY A 30 -16.99 -7.77 -14.60
N GLY A 31 -16.81 -7.22 -13.39
CA GLY A 31 -17.79 -6.37 -12.73
C GLY A 31 -19.06 -7.10 -12.23
N PRO A 32 -20.20 -6.39 -12.02
CA PRO A 32 -21.40 -6.96 -11.41
C PRO A 32 -22.13 -7.98 -12.30
N VAL A 33 -21.90 -7.92 -13.60
CA VAL A 33 -22.44 -8.86 -14.59
C VAL A 33 -21.29 -9.78 -14.95
N ALA A 34 -21.44 -11.09 -14.76
CA ALA A 34 -20.40 -12.09 -15.04
C ALA A 34 -20.17 -12.27 -16.56
N THR A 35 -19.91 -11.17 -17.27
CA THR A 35 -19.50 -11.10 -18.67
C THR A 35 -17.99 -11.00 -18.72
N ALA A 36 -17.39 -11.70 -19.67
CA ALA A 36 -15.95 -11.58 -19.91
C ALA A 36 -15.60 -10.10 -20.17
N PRO A 37 -14.60 -9.53 -19.47
CA PRO A 37 -14.19 -8.16 -19.70
C PRO A 37 -13.70 -7.98 -21.13
N ASP A 38 -13.97 -6.82 -21.70
CA ASP A 38 -13.41 -6.43 -22.99
C ASP A 38 -11.87 -6.49 -22.94
N SER A 39 -11.24 -6.90 -24.05
CA SER A 39 -9.80 -7.12 -24.14
C SER A 39 -9.01 -5.88 -23.71
N GLN A 40 -9.44 -4.68 -24.15
CA GLN A 40 -8.77 -3.43 -23.80
C GLN A 40 -8.87 -3.16 -22.29
N THR A 41 -10.04 -3.39 -21.70
CA THR A 41 -10.27 -3.19 -20.26
C THR A 41 -9.41 -4.12 -19.42
N LEU A 42 -9.27 -5.39 -19.85
CA LEU A 42 -8.41 -6.36 -19.19
C LEU A 42 -6.95 -5.92 -19.23
N TRP A 43 -6.43 -5.43 -20.36
CA TRP A 43 -5.06 -4.92 -20.44
C TRP A 43 -4.82 -3.71 -19.55
N ILE A 44 -5.79 -2.80 -19.45
CA ILE A 44 -5.71 -1.64 -18.54
C ILE A 44 -5.70 -2.11 -17.08
N ALA A 45 -6.55 -3.07 -16.74
CA ALA A 45 -6.60 -3.65 -15.40
C ALA A 45 -5.29 -4.36 -15.03
N LEU A 46 -4.70 -5.13 -15.95
CA LEU A 46 -3.40 -5.75 -15.72
C LEU A 46 -2.29 -4.71 -15.58
N GLY A 47 -2.31 -3.66 -16.39
CA GLY A 47 -1.37 -2.55 -16.30
C GLY A 47 -1.46 -1.82 -14.96
N SER A 48 -2.67 -1.57 -14.46
CA SER A 48 -2.87 -0.94 -13.15
C SER A 48 -2.47 -1.87 -12.00
N MET A 49 -2.75 -3.18 -12.07
CA MET A 49 -2.23 -4.16 -11.10
C MET A 49 -0.70 -4.16 -11.06
N ALA A 50 -0.05 -4.13 -12.23
CA ALA A 50 1.40 -4.08 -12.32
C ALA A 50 1.95 -2.78 -11.69
N ALA A 51 1.31 -1.63 -11.94
CA ALA A 51 1.69 -0.36 -11.33
C ALA A 51 1.54 -0.37 -9.80
N VAL A 52 0.42 -0.90 -9.28
CA VAL A 52 0.21 -1.04 -7.83
C VAL A 52 1.24 -1.99 -7.22
N GLY A 53 1.49 -3.13 -7.87
CA GLY A 53 2.50 -4.10 -7.44
C GLY A 53 3.91 -3.49 -7.41
N LEU A 54 4.25 -2.64 -8.38
CA LEU A 54 5.52 -1.92 -8.42
C LEU A 54 5.64 -0.90 -7.28
N VAL A 55 4.57 -0.14 -6.99
CA VAL A 55 4.54 0.79 -5.85
C VAL A 55 4.74 0.02 -4.54
N VAL A 56 4.00 -1.07 -4.33
CA VAL A 56 4.14 -1.92 -3.14
C VAL A 56 5.55 -2.49 -3.03
N GLY A 57 6.06 -3.07 -4.12
CA GLY A 57 7.40 -3.66 -4.19
C GLY A 57 8.51 -2.66 -3.88
N LEU A 58 8.39 -1.42 -4.38
CA LEU A 58 9.35 -0.36 -4.14
C LEU A 58 9.42 0.03 -2.65
N VAL A 59 8.28 0.11 -1.96
CA VAL A 59 8.27 0.47 -0.53
C VAL A 59 8.76 -0.70 0.34
N VAL A 60 8.42 -1.94 -0.03
CA VAL A 60 8.92 -3.14 0.65
C VAL A 60 10.44 -3.27 0.51
N ALA A 61 10.96 -3.22 -0.71
CA ALA A 61 12.37 -3.44 -1.02
C ALA A 61 13.25 -2.22 -0.74
N GLY A 62 12.73 -1.01 -0.95
CA GLY A 62 13.47 0.24 -0.76
C GLY A 62 13.77 0.50 0.72
N ARG A 63 14.77 1.34 1.01
CA ARG A 63 15.12 1.76 2.39
C ARG A 63 14.27 2.96 2.87
N VAL A 64 12.99 2.96 2.53
CA VAL A 64 12.08 4.05 2.91
C VAL A 64 11.69 3.93 4.38
N SER A 65 11.31 5.06 5.00
CA SER A 65 10.85 5.13 6.39
C SER A 65 9.87 4.00 6.71
N PRO A 66 10.04 3.26 7.83
CA PRO A 66 9.15 2.16 8.23
C PRO A 66 7.66 2.55 8.26
N LEU A 67 7.37 3.83 8.54
CA LEU A 67 6.02 4.40 8.55
C LEU A 67 5.29 4.23 7.22
N ALA A 68 6.01 4.24 6.09
CA ALA A 68 5.42 4.07 4.76
C ALA A 68 4.81 2.68 4.54
N THR A 69 5.33 1.66 5.24
CA THR A 69 4.80 0.28 5.20
C THR A 69 3.85 -0.01 6.35
N PHE A 70 4.05 0.65 7.50
CA PHE A 70 3.22 0.47 8.69
C PHE A 70 1.79 0.96 8.47
N LEU A 71 1.60 2.14 7.88
CA LEU A 71 0.27 2.68 7.65
C LEU A 71 -0.61 1.78 6.76
N PRO A 72 -0.17 1.38 5.53
CA PRO A 72 -0.98 0.51 4.70
C PRO A 72 -1.19 -0.88 5.33
N SER A 73 -0.19 -1.46 6.00
CA SER A 73 -0.37 -2.75 6.69
C SER A 73 -1.41 -2.68 7.80
N MET A 74 -1.40 -1.63 8.64
CA MET A 74 -2.39 -1.45 9.68
C MET A 74 -3.80 -1.30 9.12
N VAL A 75 -3.99 -0.53 8.04
CA VAL A 75 -5.31 -0.37 7.41
C VAL A 75 -5.84 -1.71 6.89
N LEU A 76 -5.01 -2.46 6.15
CA LEU A 76 -5.40 -3.74 5.57
C LEU A 76 -5.69 -4.81 6.64
N LEU A 77 -4.82 -4.90 7.65
CA LEU A 77 -4.97 -5.86 8.75
C LEU A 77 -6.15 -5.49 9.65
N ALA A 78 -6.35 -4.21 9.98
CA ALA A 78 -7.49 -3.78 10.78
C ALA A 78 -8.81 -4.12 10.09
N TRP A 79 -8.93 -3.85 8.79
CA TRP A 79 -10.14 -4.21 8.04
C TRP A 79 -10.34 -5.73 8.00
N THR A 80 -9.26 -6.49 7.81
CA THR A 80 -9.30 -7.97 7.86
C THR A 80 -9.75 -8.49 9.23
N VAL A 81 -9.26 -7.91 10.33
CA VAL A 81 -9.67 -8.27 11.69
C VAL A 81 -11.14 -7.94 11.92
N VAL A 82 -11.61 -6.77 11.51
CA VAL A 82 -13.04 -6.43 11.58
C VAL A 82 -13.86 -7.45 10.79
N TYR A 83 -13.40 -7.88 9.61
CA TYR A 83 -14.09 -8.90 8.82
C TYR A 83 -14.14 -10.26 9.50
N ALA A 84 -13.06 -10.66 10.18
CA ALA A 84 -13.02 -11.91 10.93
C ALA A 84 -13.95 -11.89 12.16
N LEU A 85 -14.16 -10.72 12.77
CA LEU A 85 -15.01 -10.56 13.96
C LEU A 85 -16.48 -10.33 13.61
N ASP A 86 -16.75 -9.52 12.58
CA ASP A 86 -18.08 -9.16 12.12
C ASP A 86 -18.06 -8.85 10.62
N VAL A 87 -18.47 -9.86 9.84
CA VAL A 87 -18.56 -9.79 8.38
C VAL A 87 -19.47 -8.65 7.93
N ASN A 88 -20.61 -8.46 8.57
CA ASN A 88 -21.57 -7.42 8.17
C ASN A 88 -20.99 -6.03 8.40
N ARG A 89 -20.33 -5.84 9.55
CA ARG A 89 -19.67 -4.58 9.86
C ARG A 89 -18.54 -4.28 8.88
N ALA A 90 -17.71 -5.26 8.56
CA ALA A 90 -16.62 -5.05 7.62
C ALA A 90 -17.10 -4.73 6.21
N LEU A 91 -18.17 -5.39 5.76
CA LEU A 91 -18.76 -5.13 4.45
C LEU A 91 -19.50 -3.79 4.39
N SER A 92 -20.00 -3.28 5.51
CA SER A 92 -20.61 -1.94 5.58
C SER A 92 -19.62 -0.78 5.35
N PHE A 93 -18.31 -1.05 5.37
CA PHE A 93 -17.29 -0.07 5.02
C PHE A 93 -17.01 0.00 3.52
N VAL A 94 -17.53 -0.96 2.74
CA VAL A 94 -17.39 -0.96 1.29
C VAL A 94 -18.30 0.13 0.70
N PRO A 95 -17.77 1.07 -0.09
CA PRO A 95 -18.61 2.07 -0.74
C PRO A 95 -19.51 1.41 -1.79
N ASP A 96 -20.81 1.31 -1.54
CA ASP A 96 -21.79 0.73 -2.46
C ASP A 96 -22.97 1.66 -2.76
N GLU A 97 -23.07 2.82 -2.12
CA GLU A 97 -24.20 3.72 -2.30
C GLU A 97 -24.32 4.26 -3.74
N PRO A 98 -25.53 4.25 -4.34
CA PRO A 98 -25.79 4.79 -5.67
C PRO A 98 -25.43 6.28 -5.84
N SER A 99 -25.33 7.03 -4.75
CA SER A 99 -24.94 8.44 -4.75
C SER A 99 -23.42 8.66 -4.91
N MET A 100 -22.59 7.63 -4.70
CA MET A 100 -21.15 7.74 -4.84
C MET A 100 -20.68 7.73 -6.30
N HIS A 101 -19.50 8.29 -6.54
CA HIS A 101 -18.89 8.27 -7.86
C HIS A 101 -18.57 6.83 -8.31
N GLN A 102 -18.77 6.53 -9.60
CA GLN A 102 -18.66 5.18 -10.15
C GLN A 102 -17.32 4.52 -9.85
N LEU A 103 -16.20 5.24 -10.01
CA LEU A 103 -14.86 4.71 -9.72
C LEU A 103 -14.70 4.26 -8.26
N VAL A 104 -15.32 4.97 -7.31
CA VAL A 104 -15.24 4.64 -5.89
C VAL A 104 -16.02 3.36 -5.59
N ARG A 105 -17.18 3.17 -6.23
CA ARG A 105 -17.96 1.94 -6.11
C ARG A 105 -17.27 0.73 -6.72
N GLU A 106 -16.70 0.89 -7.92
CA GLU A 106 -15.94 -0.18 -8.59
C GLU A 106 -14.72 -0.58 -7.76
N ALA A 107 -13.99 0.40 -7.24
CA ALA A 107 -12.90 0.16 -6.31
C ALA A 107 -13.37 -0.55 -5.04
N GLY A 108 -14.50 -0.13 -4.48
CA GLY A 108 -15.14 -0.78 -3.33
C GLY A 108 -15.48 -2.24 -3.58
N ALA A 109 -16.11 -2.54 -4.72
CA ALA A 109 -16.48 -3.89 -5.11
C ALA A 109 -15.24 -4.80 -5.27
N GLY A 110 -14.15 -4.31 -5.85
CA GLY A 110 -12.91 -5.09 -5.91
C GLY A 110 -12.18 -5.18 -4.57
N ALA A 111 -12.25 -4.16 -3.71
CA ALA A 111 -11.75 -4.22 -2.33
C ALA A 111 -12.50 -5.27 -1.52
N ARG A 112 -13.82 -5.40 -1.71
CA ARG A 112 -14.61 -6.51 -1.15
C ARG A 112 -14.08 -7.85 -1.61
N THR A 113 -13.81 -8.03 -2.90
CA THR A 113 -13.22 -9.27 -3.44
C THR A 113 -11.86 -9.57 -2.81
N LEU A 114 -10.98 -8.58 -2.70
CA LEU A 114 -9.65 -8.72 -2.10
C LEU A 114 -9.70 -9.05 -0.61
N LEU A 115 -10.69 -8.51 0.11
CA LEU A 115 -10.94 -8.81 1.52
C LEU A 115 -11.45 -10.25 1.69
N THR A 116 -12.49 -10.65 0.96
CA THR A 116 -13.13 -11.96 1.11
C THR A 116 -12.26 -13.12 0.64
N THR A 117 -11.36 -12.87 -0.32
CA THR A 117 -10.37 -13.85 -0.79
C THR A 117 -9.12 -13.93 0.11
N GLY A 118 -8.99 -13.04 1.11
CA GLY A 118 -7.87 -13.01 2.03
C GLY A 118 -6.60 -12.33 1.49
N VAL A 119 -6.64 -11.71 0.31
CA VAL A 119 -5.49 -11.01 -0.27
C VAL A 119 -5.08 -9.82 0.59
N PHE A 120 -6.02 -9.08 1.18
CA PHE A 120 -5.70 -8.02 2.14
C PHE A 120 -4.99 -8.52 3.38
N ALA A 121 -5.31 -9.72 3.87
CA ALA A 121 -4.59 -10.34 4.98
C ALA A 121 -3.13 -10.62 4.60
N LEU A 122 -2.93 -11.26 3.44
CA LEU A 122 -1.59 -11.60 2.94
C LEU A 122 -0.74 -10.36 2.69
N LEU A 123 -1.29 -9.35 2.00
CA LEU A 123 -0.59 -8.09 1.75
C LEU A 123 -0.33 -7.31 3.04
N GLY A 124 -1.29 -7.28 3.96
CA GLY A 124 -1.14 -6.64 5.25
C GLY A 124 0.04 -7.22 6.05
N VAL A 125 0.16 -8.55 6.10
CA VAL A 125 1.29 -9.23 6.73
C VAL A 125 2.58 -8.93 5.98
N ALA A 126 2.60 -9.05 4.64
CA ALA A 126 3.80 -8.79 3.83
C ALA A 126 4.34 -7.36 4.03
N LEU A 127 3.45 -6.36 4.08
CA LEU A 127 3.77 -4.97 4.36
C LEU A 127 4.17 -4.71 5.82
N PHE A 128 3.83 -5.60 6.74
CA PHE A 128 4.22 -5.47 8.15
C PHE A 128 5.65 -5.98 8.41
N ILE A 129 6.15 -6.92 7.60
CA ILE A 129 7.50 -7.50 7.78
C ILE A 129 8.61 -6.43 7.87
N PRO A 130 8.66 -5.40 6.99
CA PRO A 130 9.68 -4.36 7.06
C PRO A 130 9.67 -3.55 8.36
N VAL A 131 8.51 -3.43 9.01
CA VAL A 131 8.35 -2.65 10.26
C VAL A 131 9.12 -3.31 11.40
N LEU A 132 9.22 -4.64 11.40
CA LEU A 132 9.91 -5.42 12.42
C LEU A 132 11.44 -5.38 12.29
N MET A 133 11.99 -4.88 11.19
CA MET A 133 13.45 -4.82 10.98
C MET A 133 14.06 -3.63 11.72
N PRO A 134 14.86 -3.85 12.79
CA PRO A 134 15.43 -2.75 13.58
C PRO A 134 16.38 -1.86 12.75
N SER A 135 17.05 -2.44 11.77
CA SER A 135 17.97 -1.74 10.85
C SER A 135 17.31 -0.66 10.01
N ARG A 136 15.97 -0.62 9.92
CA ARG A 136 15.23 0.45 9.22
C ARG A 136 14.86 1.62 10.13
N TRP A 137 15.01 1.45 11.45
CA TRP A 137 14.78 2.50 12.45
C TRP A 137 16.06 3.27 12.80
N SER A 138 17.24 2.62 12.78
CA SER A 138 18.49 3.20 13.29
C SER A 138 19.32 4.03 12.28
N ARG A 139 18.79 4.39 11.11
CA ARG A 139 19.50 5.21 10.10
C ARG A 139 19.64 6.70 10.49
N GLY A 140 19.71 6.97 11.79
CA GLY A 140 20.02 8.28 12.35
C GLY A 140 21.51 8.51 12.53
N ASP A 141 22.32 7.46 12.70
CA ASP A 141 23.71 7.63 13.15
C ASP A 141 24.78 7.49 12.05
N ASP A 142 24.52 6.80 10.92
CA ASP A 142 25.59 6.59 9.91
C ASP A 142 25.78 7.76 8.93
N ASP A 143 24.73 8.49 8.55
CA ASP A 143 24.87 9.66 7.64
C ASP A 143 25.48 10.87 8.35
N ASP A 144 25.27 11.02 9.66
CA ASP A 144 25.85 12.12 10.46
C ASP A 144 27.35 11.86 10.74
N LEU A 145 27.80 10.59 10.76
CA LEU A 145 29.20 10.23 10.92
C LEU A 145 30.02 10.44 9.64
N ASP A 146 29.42 10.24 8.46
CA ASP A 146 30.12 10.49 7.19
C ASP A 146 30.31 12.00 6.92
N GLU A 147 29.38 12.88 7.35
CA GLU A 147 29.56 14.34 7.25
C GLU A 147 30.58 14.92 8.26
N GLU A 148 30.74 14.30 9.45
CA GLU A 148 31.73 14.74 10.45
C GLU A 148 33.17 14.35 10.07
N TYR A 149 33.36 13.25 9.33
CA TYR A 149 34.69 12.86 8.83
C TYR A 149 35.18 13.70 7.65
N GLU A 150 34.28 14.22 6.80
CA GLU A 150 34.66 15.08 5.66
C GLU A 150 34.98 16.52 6.07
N THR A 151 34.55 16.96 7.25
CA THR A 151 34.71 18.35 7.74
C THR A 151 35.89 18.57 8.68
N THR A 152 36.77 17.58 8.89
CA THR A 152 38.04 17.84 9.59
C THR A 152 39.02 18.51 8.62
N PRO A 153 39.30 19.82 8.73
CA PRO A 153 40.29 20.44 7.86
C PRO A 153 41.64 19.87 8.24
N GLU A 154 42.29 19.26 7.26
CA GLU A 154 43.65 18.74 7.30
C GLU A 154 44.56 19.82 7.93
N ARG A 155 44.89 19.63 9.21
CA ARG A 155 45.70 20.58 9.98
C ARG A 155 47.11 20.51 9.41
N SER A 156 47.39 21.45 8.51
CA SER A 156 48.73 21.76 8.00
C SER A 156 49.72 21.85 9.15
N TYR A 157 50.64 20.89 9.24
CA TYR A 157 51.81 20.97 10.08
C TYR A 157 52.90 21.72 9.31
N TYR A 158 53.36 22.82 9.89
CA TYR A 158 54.55 23.57 9.47
C TYR A 158 55.80 22.70 9.43
#